data_AF-A0A5B7KGS3-F1
#
_entry.id   AF-A0A5B7KGS3-F1
#
_cell.length_a   1.000
_cell.length_b   1.000
_cell.length_c   1.000
_cell.angle_alpha   90.00
_cell.angle_beta   90.00
_cell.angle_gamma   90.00
#
_symmetry.space_group_name_H-M   'P 1'
#
loop_
_entity.id
_entity.type
_entity.pdbx_description
1 polymer ?
#
loop_
_entity_poly.entity_id
_entity_poly.type
_entity_poly.pdbx_seq_one_letter_code
_entity_poly.pdbx_strand_id
1 'polypeptide(L)'
;MHEIVNGIEKIDKEDLVLVTEEAGRTRGHVKKIRMIQCVNDIEQYSFPNRTVEKWNALSDEVVTAHNVHSFKEKLDMWRYGDRTL
;
A
#
# COMPACT_ATOMS: atom_id res chain seq x y z
N MET A 1 -3.24 -2.59 -5.24
CA MET A 1 -2.32 -2.62 -4.07
C MET A 1 -2.82 -3.53 -2.96
N HIS A 2 -3.94 -3.25 -2.29
CA HIS A 2 -4.46 -4.16 -1.25
C HIS A 2 -4.67 -5.59 -1.75
N GLU A 3 -5.26 -5.75 -2.94
CA GLU A 3 -5.49 -7.06 -3.57
C GLU A 3 -4.17 -7.75 -3.94
N ILE A 4 -3.21 -7.04 -4.54
CA ILE A 4 -1.87 -7.57 -4.88
C ILE A 4 -1.10 -8.01 -3.61
N VAL A 5 -1.01 -7.15 -2.60
CA VAL A 5 -0.30 -7.45 -1.34
C VAL A 5 -0.91 -8.65 -0.63
N ASN A 6 -2.24 -8.77 -0.67
CA ASN A 6 -2.94 -9.92 -0.10
C ASN A 6 -2.93 -11.16 -1.01
N GLY A 7 -2.41 -11.06 -2.25
CA GLY A 7 -2.32 -12.19 -3.19
C GLY A 7 -3.63 -12.56 -3.88
N ILE A 8 -4.57 -11.62 -3.96
CA ILE A 8 -5.86 -11.79 -4.65
C ILE A 8 -5.69 -11.60 -6.17
N GLU A 9 -4.82 -10.68 -6.61
CA GLU A 9 -4.48 -10.47 -8.02
C GLU A 9 -3.21 -11.25 -8.40
N LYS A 10 -3.16 -11.78 -9.64
CA LYS A 10 -1.99 -12.48 -10.22
C LYS A 10 -0.87 -11.50 -10.64
N ILE A 11 -0.46 -10.65 -9.71
CA ILE A 11 0.77 -9.89 -9.84
C ILE A 11 1.71 -10.44 -8.79
N ASP A 12 2.91 -10.87 -9.19
CA ASP A 12 3.88 -11.41 -8.23
C ASP A 12 4.17 -10.35 -7.16
N LYS A 13 4.12 -10.76 -5.89
CA LYS A 13 4.35 -9.84 -4.76
C LYS A 13 5.79 -9.33 -4.77
N GLU A 14 6.68 -10.11 -5.36
CA GLU A 14 8.06 -9.81 -5.67
C GLU A 14 8.20 -8.71 -6.73
N ASP A 15 7.24 -8.58 -7.66
CA ASP A 15 7.17 -7.49 -8.66
C ASP A 15 6.77 -6.14 -8.02
N LEU A 16 6.20 -6.17 -6.81
CA LEU A 16 6.07 -4.99 -5.94
C LEU A 16 7.30 -4.79 -5.02
N VAL A 17 8.38 -5.55 -5.23
CA VAL A 17 9.77 -5.30 -4.78
C VAL A 17 10.01 -5.30 -3.26
N LEU A 18 9.53 -6.33 -2.57
CA LEU A 18 9.74 -6.61 -1.13
C LEU A 18 8.72 -5.90 -0.23
N VAL A 19 7.65 -6.64 0.09
CA VAL A 19 6.85 -6.39 1.29
C VAL A 19 7.72 -6.77 2.48
N THR A 20 8.01 -5.82 3.38
CA THR A 20 8.77 -6.13 4.60
C THR A 20 7.80 -6.72 5.63
N GLU A 21 7.82 -8.03 5.85
CA GLU A 21 6.99 -8.68 6.88
C GLU A 21 7.53 -8.47 8.31
N GLU A 22 8.77 -7.98 8.43
CA GLU A 22 9.41 -7.77 9.73
C GLU A 22 9.03 -6.42 10.34
N ALA A 23 8.22 -6.46 11.40
CA ALA A 23 7.92 -5.35 12.31
C ALA A 23 9.14 -4.90 13.16
N GLY A 24 10.35 -4.93 12.58
CA GLY A 24 11.60 -4.84 13.31
C GLY A 24 12.05 -3.42 13.64
N ARG A 25 11.95 -2.45 12.71
CA ARG A 25 12.60 -1.13 12.92
C ARG A 25 12.00 0.05 12.14
N THR A 26 10.82 -0.07 11.54
CA THR A 26 10.25 1.00 10.71
C THR A 26 9.01 1.60 11.37
N ARG A 27 9.07 2.90 11.68
CA ARG A 27 7.88 3.68 12.08
C ARG A 27 6.78 3.48 11.03
N GLY A 28 5.62 2.89 11.39
CA GLY A 28 4.48 2.66 10.48
C GLY A 28 3.81 1.28 10.62
N HIS A 29 3.16 0.81 9.55
CA HIS A 29 2.40 -0.46 9.50
C HIS A 29 3.23 -1.65 8.96
N VAL A 30 2.78 -2.88 9.22
CA VAL A 30 3.54 -4.13 8.97
C VAL A 30 3.62 -4.58 7.51
N LYS A 31 2.80 -4.00 6.62
CA LYS A 31 2.76 -4.36 5.18
C LYS A 31 3.37 -3.27 4.29
N LYS A 32 4.47 -2.64 4.72
CA LYS A 32 5.14 -1.63 3.90
C LYS A 32 5.77 -2.23 2.65
N ILE A 33 5.82 -1.42 1.61
CA ILE A 33 6.39 -1.77 0.32
C ILE A 33 7.64 -0.93 0.12
N ARG A 34 8.73 -1.56 -0.30
CA ARG A 34 9.98 -0.84 -0.55
C ARG A 34 9.84 0.01 -1.83
N MET A 35 10.28 1.26 -1.76
CA MET A 35 10.39 2.11 -2.94
C MET A 35 11.54 1.62 -3.82
N ILE A 36 11.27 1.46 -5.12
CA ILE A 36 12.31 1.13 -6.10
C ILE A 36 13.04 2.42 -6.44
N GLN A 37 14.37 2.39 -6.40
CA GLN A 37 15.15 3.46 -7.00
C GLN A 37 15.13 3.27 -8.52
N CYS A 38 14.17 3.93 -9.16
CA CYS A 38 14.09 3.99 -10.61
C CYS A 38 15.12 4.99 -11.14
N VAL A 39 15.88 4.60 -12.16
CA VAL A 39 16.90 5.45 -12.81
C VAL A 39 16.29 6.26 -13.96
N ASN A 40 15.23 5.73 -14.57
CA ASN A 40 14.53 6.36 -15.68
C ASN A 40 13.22 7.00 -15.22
N ASP A 41 12.90 8.18 -15.76
CA ASP A 41 11.65 8.89 -15.48
C ASP A 41 10.42 8.01 -15.75
N ILE A 42 10.45 7.19 -16.80
CA ILE A 42 9.34 6.30 -17.16
C ILE A 42 9.01 5.31 -16.03
N GLU A 43 10.02 4.71 -15.43
CA GLU A 43 9.86 3.75 -14.33
C GLU A 43 9.48 4.47 -13.04
N GLN A 44 10.07 5.64 -12.78
CA GLN A 44 9.74 6.47 -11.62
C GLN A 44 8.26 6.87 -11.60
N TYR A 45 7.71 7.17 -12.77
CA TYR A 45 6.32 7.57 -12.94
C TYR A 45 5.38 6.40 -13.25
N SER A 46 5.87 5.16 -13.18
CA SER A 46 5.03 3.98 -13.32
C SER A 46 3.99 3.89 -12.19
N PHE A 47 2.87 3.20 -12.46
CA PHE A 47 1.80 3.04 -11.50
C PHE A 47 2.25 2.42 -10.16
N PRO A 48 3.06 1.33 -10.13
CA PRO A 48 3.55 0.78 -8.88
C PRO A 48 4.33 1.82 -8.09
N ASN A 49 5.30 2.50 -8.71
CA ASN A 49 6.17 3.44 -8.02
C ASN A 49 5.40 4.67 -7.48
N ARG A 50 4.42 5.20 -8.22
CA ARG A 50 3.55 6.30 -7.77
C ARG A 50 2.61 5.92 -6.62
N THR A 51 2.31 4.64 -6.44
CA THR A 51 1.36 4.16 -5.42
C THR A 51 2.03 3.69 -4.14
N VAL A 52 3.33 3.37 -4.17
CA VAL A 52 4.12 2.93 -3.00
C VAL A 52 4.11 3.99 -1.90
N GLU A 53 4.38 5.26 -2.21
CA GLU A 53 4.38 6.33 -1.20
C GLU A 53 3.01 6.49 -0.52
N LYS A 54 1.94 6.50 -1.33
CA LYS A 54 0.56 6.60 -0.82
C LYS A 54 0.19 5.41 0.04
N TRP A 55 0.63 4.21 -0.33
CA TRP A 55 0.41 2.98 0.43
C TRP A 55 1.12 3.04 1.79
N ASN A 56 2.41 3.40 1.80
CA ASN A 56 3.21 3.45 3.02
C ASN A 56 2.80 4.56 4.00
N ALA A 57 2.01 5.54 3.54
CA ALA A 57 1.42 6.58 4.36
C ALA A 57 0.08 6.17 5.01
N LEU A 58 -0.50 5.03 4.64
CA LEU A 58 -1.72 4.52 5.25
C LEU A 58 -1.46 4.07 6.69
N SER A 59 -2.52 4.10 7.51
CA SER A 59 -2.46 3.54 8.86
C SER A 59 -2.56 2.02 8.83
N ASP A 60 -2.05 1.37 9.90
CA ASP A 60 -2.13 -0.08 10.04
C ASP A 60 -3.59 -0.57 10.02
N GLU A 61 -4.52 0.19 10.61
CA GLU A 61 -5.95 -0.13 10.60
C GLU A 61 -6.57 -0.21 9.20
N VAL A 62 -6.12 0.66 8.28
CA VAL A 62 -6.57 0.65 6.88
C VAL A 62 -5.97 -0.58 6.20
N VAL A 63 -4.67 -0.81 6.37
CA VAL A 63 -3.90 -1.84 5.64
C VAL A 63 -4.18 -3.27 6.14
N THR A 64 -4.59 -3.43 7.39
CA THR A 64 -4.94 -4.71 8.02
C THR A 64 -6.42 -5.06 7.89
N ALA A 65 -7.22 -4.26 7.18
CA ALA A 65 -8.64 -4.54 6.97
C ALA A 65 -8.86 -5.96 6.40
N HIS A 66 -9.79 -6.70 7.01
CA HIS A 66 -10.01 -8.11 6.70
C HIS A 66 -10.65 -8.36 5.33
N ASN A 67 -11.37 -7.37 4.80
CA ASN A 67 -12.08 -7.48 3.54
C ASN A 67 -11.89 -6.22 2.69
N VAL A 68 -12.02 -6.37 1.37
CA VAL A 68 -11.83 -5.27 0.40
C VAL A 68 -12.83 -4.13 0.64
N HIS A 69 -14.04 -4.44 1.11
CA HIS A 69 -15.07 -3.43 1.37
C HIS A 69 -14.68 -2.51 2.53
N SER A 70 -14.31 -3.08 3.68
CA SER A 70 -13.81 -2.39 4.86
C SER A 70 -12.51 -1.64 4.55
N PHE A 71 -11.63 -2.21 3.72
CA PHE A 71 -10.46 -1.48 3.22
C PHE A 71 -10.88 -0.21 2.47
N LYS A 72 -11.86 -0.29 1.56
CA LYS A 72 -12.36 0.85 0.79
C LYS A 72 -13.00 1.92 1.69
N GLU A 73 -13.84 1.52 2.65
CA GLU A 73 -14.46 2.44 3.61
C GLU A 73 -13.40 3.18 4.44
N LYS A 74 -12.46 2.44 5.04
CA LYS A 74 -11.39 3.03 5.85
C LYS A 74 -10.46 3.90 5.01
N LEU A 75 -10.20 3.52 3.76
CA LEU A 75 -9.41 4.34 2.83
C LEU A 75 -10.14 5.64 2.46
N ASP A 76 -11.46 5.59 2.26
CA ASP A 76 -12.27 6.77 1.96
C ASP A 76 -12.29 7.73 3.16
N MET A 77 -12.46 7.21 4.38
CA MET A 77 -12.30 7.99 5.61
C MET A 77 -10.90 8.60 5.73
N TRP A 78 -9.84 7.83 5.44
CA TRP A 78 -8.46 8.33 5.47
C TRP A 78 -8.21 9.46 4.46
N ARG A 79 -8.85 9.41 3.28
CA ARG A 79 -8.68 10.43 2.23
C ARG A 79 -9.49 11.69 2.44
N TYR A 80 -10.72 11.56 2.94
CA TYR A 80 -11.69 12.64 2.92
C TYR A 80 -12.22 13.02 4.30
N GLY A 81 -11.81 12.30 5.36
CA GLY A 81 -12.36 12.44 6.70
C GLY A 81 -13.74 11.80 6.81
N ASP A 82 -14.41 12.06 7.94
CA ASP A 82 -15.79 11.63 8.16
C ASP A 82 -16.70 12.45 7.23
N ARG A 83 -17.26 11.80 6.20
CA ARG A 83 -18.14 12.41 5.19
C ARG A 83 -19.58 12.53 5.66
N THR A 84 -19.86 12.35 6.94
CA THR A 84 -21.18 12.60 7.54
C THR A 84 -21.47 14.11 7.58
N LEU A 85 -21.87 14.65 6.43
CA LEU A 85 -22.51 15.97 6.27
C LEU A 85 -23.85 15.78 5.55
#